data_AF-A0AAN9GLV4-F1
#
_entry.id   AF-A0AAN9GLV4-F1
#
_cell.length_a   1.000
_cell.length_b   1.000
_cell.length_c   1.000
_cell.angle_alpha   90.00
_cell.angle_beta   90.00
_cell.angle_gamma   90.00
#
_symmetry.space_group_name_H-M   'P 1'
#
loop_
_entity.id
_entity.type
_entity.pdbx_description
1 polymer ?
#
loop_
_entity_poly.entity_id
_entity_poly.type
_entity_poly.pdbx_seq_one_letter_code
_entity_poly.pdbx_strand_id
1 'polypeptide(L)'
;MKKPSRENRKQTGCSCWGDCTCSEKAKGPEPWYSFRNCVTHISIIIISVLMARFWLHVIYPSSFVALAGKDPLDAPVWHEVPCSNDYEEEVFLECKPKRCGRAVMDNLVSRDDAEHLLRLAKRGLSHGGSNGGASILDLHSGALSMGDKFVNIFKIAETDDSLFTEEDFRIYRRVKDQIRQAVADKFDVPVDKLHLTKPTFFSRMDTKKAQTKHDEYWHVHVDKETYGSFHYTSLLYLTTYKNDFQGGRFVFADKDYNRTVEPRVGRVSFFTSGSENPHFVERLREGVRYAITVSFTCDPAKAIADPKIK
;
A
#
# COMPACT_ATOMS: atom_id res chain seq x y z
N MET A 1 73.98 -1.91 -4.51
CA MET A 1 74.73 -2.66 -3.48
C MET A 1 74.24 -4.11 -3.47
N LYS A 2 75.09 -5.02 -3.00
CA LYS A 2 75.20 -6.46 -3.31
C LYS A 2 73.99 -7.36 -2.97
N LYS A 3 73.75 -8.38 -3.82
CA LYS A 3 73.13 -9.72 -3.59
C LYS A 3 74.07 -10.60 -2.70
N PRO A 4 73.82 -11.90 -2.35
CA PRO A 4 72.61 -12.76 -2.33
C PRO A 4 72.56 -13.80 -1.13
N SER A 5 71.63 -14.78 -1.22
CA SER A 5 71.80 -16.21 -0.82
C SER A 5 71.73 -16.56 0.69
N ARG A 6 71.47 -17.76 1.20
CA ARG A 6 70.85 -19.07 0.86
C ARG A 6 71.07 -19.92 2.15
N GLU A 7 70.46 -21.12 2.20
CA GLU A 7 70.93 -22.32 2.94
C GLU A 7 70.42 -22.51 4.39
N ASN A 8 69.55 -23.48 4.74
CA ASN A 8 69.58 -24.96 4.68
C ASN A 8 70.62 -25.66 5.59
N ARG A 9 70.16 -26.33 6.67
CA ARG A 9 70.70 -27.57 7.30
C ARG A 9 69.72 -28.02 8.40
N LYS A 10 68.91 -29.07 8.23
CA LYS A 10 69.16 -30.53 8.32
C LYS A 10 69.78 -31.05 9.64
N GLN A 11 68.94 -31.87 10.30
CA GLN A 11 69.19 -33.16 10.95
C GLN A 11 70.03 -33.23 12.22
N THR A 12 69.49 -33.93 13.23
CA THR A 12 69.96 -35.21 13.81
C THR A 12 69.24 -35.40 15.15
N GLY A 13 68.88 -36.58 15.65
CA GLY A 13 69.09 -37.94 15.21
C GLY A 13 68.26 -38.86 16.14
N CYS A 14 67.84 -40.01 15.61
CA CYS A 14 67.38 -41.13 16.43
C CYS A 14 68.50 -42.15 16.44
N SER A 15 68.93 -42.58 17.62
CA SER A 15 69.87 -43.69 17.81
C SER A 15 69.27 -44.64 18.84
N CYS A 16 68.91 -45.85 18.38
CA CYS A 16 68.56 -46.98 19.24
C CYS A 16 69.73 -47.97 19.25
N TRP A 17 70.15 -48.41 20.43
CA TRP A 17 70.98 -49.59 20.64
C TRP A 17 70.47 -50.32 21.89
N GLY A 18 70.03 -51.58 21.73
CA GLY A 18 69.82 -52.55 22.81
C GLY A 18 68.39 -52.69 23.36
N ASP A 19 67.96 -53.94 23.52
CA ASP A 19 66.62 -54.37 24.00
C ASP A 19 66.25 -53.76 25.36
N CYS A 20 65.19 -52.94 25.36
CA CYS A 20 64.40 -52.63 26.55
C CYS A 20 62.92 -52.64 26.16
N THR A 21 62.22 -53.64 26.67
CA THR A 21 60.76 -53.83 26.56
C THR A 21 59.97 -52.67 27.16
N CYS A 22 58.93 -52.27 26.42
CA CYS A 22 57.74 -51.48 26.74
C CYS A 22 57.69 -50.63 28.03
N SER A 23 57.51 -49.33 27.83
CA SER A 23 56.61 -48.53 28.67
C SER A 23 55.62 -47.82 27.75
N GLU A 24 54.33 -48.17 27.88
CA GLU A 24 53.22 -47.48 27.24
C GLU A 24 53.25 -46.00 27.62
N LYS A 25 53.48 -45.12 26.64
CA LYS A 25 52.99 -43.75 26.74
C LYS A 25 51.61 -43.73 26.11
N ALA A 26 50.61 -43.63 26.98
CA ALA A 26 49.21 -43.45 26.63
C ALA A 26 49.06 -42.37 25.55
N LYS A 27 48.46 -42.77 24.42
CA LYS A 27 47.87 -41.81 23.48
C LYS A 27 46.79 -41.06 24.26
N GLY A 28 46.98 -39.75 24.46
CA GLY A 28 45.91 -38.88 24.93
C GLY A 28 44.71 -39.03 23.97
N PRO A 29 43.47 -39.03 24.48
CA PRO A 29 42.30 -39.22 23.63
C PRO A 29 42.21 -38.05 22.65
N GLU A 30 42.04 -38.35 21.36
CA GLU A 30 41.61 -37.36 20.38
C GLU A 30 40.33 -36.67 20.87
N PRO A 31 40.14 -35.37 20.58
CA PRO A 31 38.96 -34.65 21.02
C PRO A 31 37.77 -35.16 20.21
N TRP A 32 37.11 -36.18 20.73
CA TRP A 32 35.79 -36.58 20.31
C TRP A 32 34.85 -35.42 20.69
N TYR A 33 34.64 -34.49 19.77
CA TYR A 33 33.49 -33.60 19.86
C TYR A 33 32.26 -34.47 19.72
N SER A 34 31.71 -34.90 20.87
CA SER A 34 30.48 -35.68 20.99
C SER A 34 29.42 -35.16 20.03
N PHE A 35 28.93 -36.01 19.13
CA PHE A 35 27.79 -35.69 18.28
C PHE A 35 26.60 -35.16 19.11
N ARG A 36 26.42 -35.70 20.33
CA ARG A 36 25.45 -35.21 21.33
C ARG A 36 25.68 -33.74 21.72
N ASN A 37 26.94 -33.33 21.92
CA ASN A 37 27.27 -31.94 22.28
C ASN A 37 27.02 -31.00 21.09
N CYS A 38 27.30 -31.44 19.87
CA CYS A 38 27.01 -30.68 18.66
C CYS A 38 25.49 -30.45 18.50
N VAL A 39 24.70 -31.51 18.65
CA VAL A 39 23.23 -31.43 18.58
C VAL A 39 22.67 -30.51 19.67
N THR A 40 23.14 -30.61 20.92
CA THR A 40 22.68 -29.72 22.00
C THR A 40 23.03 -28.26 21.75
N HIS A 41 24.22 -27.96 21.22
CA HIS A 41 24.58 -26.58 20.89
C HIS A 41 23.73 -26.02 19.74
N ILE A 42 23.45 -26.82 18.71
CA ILE A 42 22.56 -26.42 17.62
C ILE A 42 21.14 -26.18 18.14
N SER A 43 20.60 -27.06 18.99
CA SER A 43 19.27 -26.89 19.58
C SER A 43 19.18 -25.62 20.43
N ILE A 44 20.19 -25.31 21.25
CA ILE A 44 20.23 -24.08 22.06
C ILE A 44 20.28 -22.85 21.15
N ILE A 45 21.06 -22.87 20.07
CA ILE A 45 21.12 -21.76 19.11
C ILE A 45 19.74 -21.56 18.46
N ILE A 46 19.11 -22.63 17.96
CA ILE A 46 17.77 -22.55 17.37
C ILE A 46 16.76 -21.98 18.35
N ILE A 47 16.72 -22.49 19.58
CA ILE A 47 15.80 -22.01 20.62
C ILE A 47 16.09 -20.55 20.96
N SER A 48 17.35 -20.14 21.08
CA SER A 48 17.73 -18.75 21.36
C SER A 48 17.33 -17.80 20.23
N VAL A 49 17.45 -18.22 18.96
CA VAL A 49 17.00 -17.44 17.80
C VAL A 49 15.48 -17.35 17.74
N LEU A 50 14.76 -18.42 18.06
CA LEU A 50 13.30 -18.43 18.12
C LEU A 50 12.79 -17.55 19.27
N MET A 51 13.42 -17.62 20.45
CA MET A 51 13.12 -16.73 21.56
C MET A 51 13.45 -15.29 21.22
N ALA A 52 14.61 -14.99 20.62
CA ALA A 52 14.95 -13.64 20.20
C ALA A 52 13.96 -13.09 19.16
N ARG A 53 13.50 -13.92 18.21
CA ARG A 53 12.42 -13.54 17.28
C ARG A 53 11.09 -13.29 17.97
N PHE A 54 10.72 -14.15 18.92
CA PHE A 54 9.52 -13.98 19.70
C PHE A 54 9.57 -12.69 20.54
N TRP A 55 10.69 -12.45 21.24
CA TRP A 55 10.93 -11.22 22.00
C TRP A 55 10.97 -10.00 21.09
N LEU A 56 11.61 -10.06 19.91
CA LEU A 56 11.55 -8.97 18.93
C LEU A 56 10.13 -8.71 18.43
N HIS A 57 9.30 -9.75 18.26
CA HIS A 57 7.92 -9.60 17.86
C HIS A 57 7.03 -9.02 18.98
N VAL A 58 7.30 -9.39 20.23
CA VAL A 58 6.61 -8.87 21.43
C VAL A 58 7.04 -7.44 21.77
N ILE A 59 8.32 -7.11 21.61
CA ILE A 59 8.90 -5.78 21.93
C ILE A 59 8.66 -4.78 20.78
N TYR A 60 8.68 -5.24 19.53
CA TYR A 60 8.44 -4.42 18.34
C TYR A 60 7.32 -5.03 17.48
N PRO A 61 6.05 -4.99 17.95
CA PRO A 61 4.95 -5.27 17.06
C PRO A 61 5.00 -4.21 15.95
N SER A 62 5.23 -4.62 14.71
CA SER A 62 4.84 -3.81 13.56
C SER A 62 3.33 -3.68 13.66
N SER A 63 2.82 -2.60 14.28
CA SER A 63 1.45 -2.45 14.77
C SER A 63 0.45 -2.24 13.64
N PHE A 64 0.48 -3.12 12.64
CA PHE A 64 -0.44 -3.16 11.53
C PHE A 64 -1.35 -4.37 11.67
N VAL A 65 -2.66 -4.14 11.69
CA VAL A 65 -3.68 -5.17 11.61
C VAL A 65 -4.40 -5.01 10.27
N ALA A 66 -4.60 -6.11 9.54
CA ALA A 66 -5.33 -6.05 8.29
C ALA A 66 -6.82 -5.80 8.55
N LEU A 67 -7.35 -4.67 8.10
CA LEU A 67 -8.78 -4.46 7.95
C LEU A 67 -9.31 -5.32 6.79
N ALA A 68 -8.54 -5.40 5.70
CA ALA A 68 -8.76 -6.34 4.62
C ALA A 68 -7.41 -6.80 4.04
N GLY A 69 -7.17 -8.12 4.08
CA GLY A 69 -5.97 -8.75 3.50
C GLY A 69 -6.11 -9.00 2.00
N LYS A 70 -5.03 -9.44 1.34
CA LYS A 70 -4.94 -9.66 -0.12
C LYS A 70 -6.03 -10.58 -0.71
N ASP A 71 -6.44 -11.57 0.06
CA ASP A 71 -7.40 -12.57 -0.39
C ASP A 71 -8.80 -11.95 -0.57
N PRO A 72 -9.63 -12.49 -1.48
CA PRO A 72 -11.00 -12.04 -1.65
C PRO A 72 -11.77 -12.11 -0.33
N LEU A 73 -12.62 -11.11 -0.09
CA LEU A 73 -13.55 -11.09 1.03
C LEU A 73 -14.80 -11.90 0.67
N ASP A 74 -15.20 -12.81 1.56
CA ASP A 74 -16.47 -13.54 1.44
C ASP A 74 -17.68 -12.62 1.70
N ALA A 75 -17.49 -11.57 2.51
CA ALA A 75 -18.51 -10.60 2.86
C ALA A 75 -17.91 -9.19 3.08
N PRO A 76 -18.72 -8.13 2.97
CA PRO A 76 -18.29 -6.77 3.32
C PRO A 76 -17.69 -6.69 4.72
N VAL A 77 -16.52 -6.08 4.84
CA VAL A 77 -15.91 -5.74 6.13
C VAL A 77 -16.44 -4.40 6.60
N TRP A 78 -16.77 -4.30 7.88
CA TRP A 78 -17.14 -3.04 8.55
C TRP A 78 -16.33 -2.86 9.81
N HIS A 79 -15.80 -1.66 9.99
CA HIS A 79 -15.16 -1.22 11.22
C HIS A 79 -15.75 0.12 11.62
N GLU A 80 -16.49 0.12 12.72
CA GLU A 80 -17.10 1.32 13.27
C GLU A 80 -16.05 2.14 14.04
N VAL A 81 -16.11 3.47 13.88
CA VAL A 81 -15.30 4.42 14.65
C VAL A 81 -16.20 5.53 15.20
N PRO A 82 -15.88 6.12 16.36
CA PRO A 82 -16.60 7.30 16.85
C PRO A 82 -16.52 8.42 15.81
N CYS A 83 -17.66 9.07 15.53
CA CYS A 83 -17.66 10.25 14.66
C CYS A 83 -16.85 11.38 15.28
N SER A 84 -16.12 12.10 14.45
CA SER A 84 -15.47 13.34 14.88
C SER A 84 -16.49 14.46 15.05
N ASN A 85 -16.03 15.55 15.68
CA ASN A 85 -16.83 16.76 15.85
C ASN A 85 -16.93 17.58 14.54
N ASP A 86 -16.28 17.14 13.45
CA ASP A 86 -16.25 17.88 12.18
C ASP A 86 -17.63 18.02 11.52
N TYR A 87 -18.61 17.24 11.99
CA TYR A 87 -19.97 17.17 11.46
C TYR A 87 -21.03 17.85 12.35
N GLU A 88 -20.65 18.33 13.53
CA GLU A 88 -21.60 18.86 14.54
C GLU A 88 -22.34 20.09 14.02
N GLU A 89 -21.61 21.05 13.45
CA GLU A 89 -22.14 22.33 12.97
C GLU A 89 -22.76 22.27 11.55
N GLU A 90 -22.79 21.08 10.93
CA GLU A 90 -23.30 20.93 9.56
C GLU A 90 -24.83 20.92 9.49
N VAL A 91 -25.34 21.66 8.50
CA VAL A 91 -26.77 21.83 8.22
C VAL A 91 -27.39 20.68 7.41
N PHE A 92 -26.60 19.76 6.88
CA PHE A 92 -27.05 18.68 5.99
C PHE A 92 -27.59 17.46 6.75
N LEU A 93 -28.60 17.65 7.60
CA LEU A 93 -29.07 16.63 8.57
C LEU A 93 -29.43 15.26 7.98
N GLU A 94 -29.89 15.21 6.73
CA GLU A 94 -30.26 13.96 6.05
C GLU A 94 -29.05 13.15 5.55
N CYS A 95 -27.93 13.81 5.25
CA CYS A 95 -26.75 13.19 4.63
C CYS A 95 -25.51 13.19 5.52
N LYS A 96 -25.40 14.11 6.48
CA LYS A 96 -24.24 14.17 7.37
C LYS A 96 -24.10 12.85 8.14
N PRO A 97 -22.87 12.35 8.36
CA PRO A 97 -22.67 11.07 9.04
C PRO A 97 -23.35 11.02 10.41
N LYS A 98 -24.28 10.08 10.59
CA LYS A 98 -24.88 9.74 11.89
C LYS A 98 -24.12 8.61 12.59
N ARG A 99 -23.40 7.83 11.80
CA ARG A 99 -22.48 6.78 12.22
C ARG A 99 -21.23 6.87 11.35
N CYS A 100 -20.07 6.63 11.93
CA CYS A 100 -18.79 6.78 11.26
C CYS A 100 -18.04 5.45 11.25
N GLY A 101 -17.24 5.24 10.22
CA GLY A 101 -16.67 3.92 10.00
C GLY A 101 -15.97 3.77 8.68
N ARG A 102 -15.45 2.56 8.51
CA ARG A 102 -14.65 2.12 7.37
C ARG A 102 -15.26 0.84 6.86
N ALA A 103 -15.47 0.77 5.56
CA ALA A 103 -15.99 -0.40 4.90
C ALA A 103 -15.03 -0.84 3.79
N VAL A 104 -14.89 -2.15 3.62
CA VAL A 104 -14.19 -2.74 2.48
C VAL A 104 -15.09 -3.79 1.85
N MET A 105 -15.26 -3.69 0.54
CA MET A 105 -16.11 -4.60 -0.23
C MET A 105 -15.33 -5.12 -1.44
N ASP A 106 -15.38 -6.44 -1.60
CA ASP A 106 -15.06 -7.09 -2.86
C ASP A 106 -16.36 -7.38 -3.62
N ASN A 107 -16.25 -7.56 -4.94
CA ASN A 107 -17.37 -7.88 -5.84
C ASN A 107 -18.44 -6.79 -6.03
N LEU A 108 -18.28 -5.59 -5.44
CA LEU A 108 -19.12 -4.43 -5.77
C LEU A 108 -18.90 -3.97 -7.22
N VAL A 109 -17.63 -3.91 -7.63
CA VAL A 109 -17.20 -3.60 -9.00
C VAL A 109 -16.70 -4.89 -9.64
N SER A 110 -17.17 -5.18 -10.85
CA SER A 110 -16.72 -6.37 -11.57
C SER A 110 -15.23 -6.26 -11.90
N ARG A 111 -14.57 -7.41 -12.02
CA ARG A 111 -13.17 -7.44 -12.45
C ARG A 111 -12.98 -6.80 -13.82
N ASP A 112 -13.89 -7.06 -14.76
CA ASP A 112 -13.84 -6.50 -16.11
C ASP A 112 -13.95 -4.98 -16.12
N ASP A 113 -14.83 -4.40 -15.29
CA ASP A 113 -14.97 -2.95 -15.16
C ASP A 113 -13.71 -2.33 -14.55
N ALA A 114 -13.15 -2.95 -13.51
CA ALA A 114 -11.91 -2.48 -12.90
C ALA A 114 -10.72 -2.57 -13.87
N GLU A 115 -10.60 -3.66 -14.62
CA GLU A 115 -9.55 -3.81 -15.64
C GLU A 115 -9.75 -2.83 -16.81
N HIS A 116 -11.00 -2.51 -17.17
CA HIS A 116 -11.31 -1.48 -18.17
C HIS A 116 -10.87 -0.10 -17.70
N LEU A 117 -11.23 0.27 -16.47
CA LEU A 117 -10.81 1.53 -15.87
C LEU A 117 -9.29 1.60 -15.67
N LEU A 118 -8.61 0.47 -15.44
CA LEU A 118 -7.14 0.41 -15.45
C LEU A 118 -6.57 0.74 -16.83
N ARG A 119 -7.15 0.19 -17.92
CA ARG A 119 -6.72 0.51 -19.29
C ARG A 119 -6.92 2.00 -19.59
N LEU A 120 -8.07 2.56 -19.23
CA LEU A 120 -8.36 3.99 -19.32
C LEU A 120 -7.29 4.80 -18.59
N ALA A 121 -7.03 4.48 -17.32
CA ALA A 121 -6.03 5.16 -16.51
C ALA A 121 -4.65 5.12 -17.15
N LYS A 122 -4.23 3.95 -17.65
CA LYS A 122 -2.93 3.76 -18.32
C LYS A 122 -2.82 4.58 -19.60
N ARG A 123 -3.87 4.62 -20.44
CA ARG A 123 -3.90 5.47 -21.64
C ARG A 123 -3.80 6.94 -21.28
N GLY A 124 -4.65 7.45 -20.37
CA GLY A 124 -4.61 8.87 -20.02
C GLY A 124 -3.28 9.27 -19.37
N LEU A 125 -2.75 8.45 -18.45
CA LEU A 125 -1.49 8.72 -17.75
C LEU A 125 -0.23 8.42 -18.58
N SER A 126 -0.33 7.84 -19.80
CA SER A 126 0.83 7.71 -20.69
C SER A 126 1.19 9.03 -21.39
N HIS A 127 0.25 9.98 -21.44
CA HIS A 127 0.49 11.33 -21.97
C HIS A 127 1.04 12.29 -20.93
N GLY A 128 1.38 11.82 -19.74
CA GLY A 128 1.90 12.66 -18.66
C GLY A 128 2.61 11.90 -17.56
N GLY A 129 2.93 12.63 -16.51
CA GLY A 129 3.59 12.13 -15.33
C GLY A 129 4.25 13.24 -14.56
N SER A 130 4.18 13.12 -13.24
CA SER A 130 4.94 13.93 -12.31
C SER A 130 6.46 13.68 -12.43
N ASN A 131 7.25 14.62 -11.92
CA ASN A 131 8.69 14.42 -11.75
C ASN A 131 9.01 13.39 -10.64
N GLY A 132 8.16 13.27 -9.62
CA GLY A 132 8.25 12.21 -8.63
C GLY A 132 7.30 11.05 -8.89
N GLY A 133 7.06 10.26 -7.84
CA GLY A 133 6.37 8.98 -7.95
C GLY A 133 4.85 9.03 -7.87
N ALA A 134 4.19 10.21 -7.88
CA ALA A 134 2.74 10.32 -7.80
C ALA A 134 2.16 11.21 -8.91
N SER A 135 1.40 10.59 -9.82
CA SER A 135 0.72 11.29 -10.91
C SER A 135 -0.79 11.11 -10.79
N ILE A 136 -1.56 12.12 -11.19
CA ILE A 136 -3.02 12.03 -11.23
C ILE A 136 -3.59 12.36 -12.61
N LEU A 137 -4.79 11.84 -12.85
CA LEU A 137 -5.66 12.16 -13.98
C LEU A 137 -7.08 12.37 -13.47
N ASP A 138 -7.64 13.55 -13.67
CA ASP A 138 -9.01 13.91 -13.33
C ASP A 138 -9.84 14.08 -14.62
N LEU A 139 -10.81 13.20 -14.84
CA LEU A 139 -11.68 13.23 -16.01
C LEU A 139 -12.74 14.35 -15.96
N HIS A 140 -13.00 14.96 -14.80
CA HIS A 140 -13.97 16.04 -14.67
C HIS A 140 -13.38 17.36 -15.15
N SER A 141 -12.18 17.68 -14.69
CA SER A 141 -11.47 18.90 -15.07
C SER A 141 -10.60 18.73 -16.31
N GLY A 142 -10.18 17.50 -16.61
CA GLY A 142 -9.13 17.18 -17.58
C GLY A 142 -7.72 17.32 -17.03
N ALA A 143 -7.55 17.59 -15.73
CA ALA A 143 -6.23 17.78 -15.14
C ALA A 143 -5.39 16.50 -15.21
N LEU A 144 -4.22 16.57 -15.82
CA LEU A 144 -3.22 15.52 -15.91
C LEU A 144 -1.88 16.05 -15.37
N SER A 145 -1.22 15.30 -14.49
CA SER A 145 0.13 15.64 -14.02
C SER A 145 1.13 15.67 -15.17
N MET A 146 1.96 16.71 -15.24
CA MET A 146 3.01 16.89 -16.23
C MET A 146 4.20 17.64 -15.61
N GLY A 147 5.22 16.91 -15.18
CA GLY A 147 6.33 17.45 -14.41
C GLY A 147 5.88 17.95 -13.04
N ASP A 148 5.94 19.26 -12.83
CA ASP A 148 5.53 19.97 -11.62
C ASP A 148 4.19 20.72 -11.77
N LYS A 149 3.52 20.57 -12.93
CA LYS A 149 2.28 21.29 -13.27
C LYS A 149 1.17 20.34 -13.74
N PHE A 150 -0.01 20.91 -13.98
CA PHE A 150 -1.13 20.23 -14.60
C PHE A 150 -1.36 20.73 -16.04
N VAL A 151 -1.69 19.80 -16.93
CA VAL A 151 -2.16 20.09 -18.29
C VAL A 151 -3.58 19.57 -18.47
N ASN A 152 -4.32 20.12 -19.44
CA ASN A 152 -5.64 19.63 -19.79
C ASN A 152 -5.53 18.53 -20.85
N ILE A 153 -5.79 17.29 -20.46
CA ILE A 153 -5.72 16.11 -21.34
C ILE A 153 -6.74 16.15 -22.48
N PHE A 154 -7.86 16.87 -22.33
CA PHE A 154 -8.87 16.95 -23.38
C PHE A 154 -8.36 17.66 -24.63
N LYS A 155 -7.36 18.54 -24.52
CA LYS A 155 -6.67 19.11 -25.68
C LYS A 155 -5.91 18.07 -26.50
N ILE A 156 -5.53 16.96 -25.88
CA ILE A 156 -4.88 15.82 -26.56
C ILE A 156 -5.97 14.93 -27.16
N ALA A 157 -7.06 14.69 -26.41
CA ALA A 157 -8.22 13.92 -26.87
C ALA A 157 -8.87 14.53 -28.14
N GLU A 158 -8.87 15.85 -28.29
CA GLU A 158 -9.30 16.54 -29.52
C GLU A 158 -8.54 16.11 -30.79
N THR A 159 -7.33 15.56 -30.63
CA THR A 159 -6.47 15.12 -31.74
C THR A 159 -6.29 13.60 -31.81
N ASP A 160 -6.78 12.87 -30.80
CA ASP A 160 -6.67 11.43 -30.68
C ASP A 160 -7.99 10.86 -30.11
N ASP A 161 -8.91 10.56 -31.03
CA ASP A 161 -10.23 9.98 -30.73
C ASP A 161 -10.14 8.59 -30.05
N SER A 162 -8.95 7.97 -30.02
CA SER A 162 -8.74 6.68 -29.36
C SER A 162 -8.40 6.80 -27.87
N LEU A 163 -8.12 8.01 -27.39
CA LEU A 163 -7.67 8.24 -26.01
C LEU A 163 -8.76 7.89 -25.00
N PHE A 164 -9.96 8.46 -25.19
CA PHE A 164 -11.16 8.18 -24.39
C PHE A 164 -12.37 7.91 -25.27
N THR A 165 -13.10 6.85 -24.94
CA THR A 165 -14.28 6.36 -25.67
C THR A 165 -15.55 6.57 -24.86
N GLU A 166 -16.72 6.62 -25.49
CA GLU A 166 -17.99 6.75 -24.74
C GLU A 166 -18.18 5.59 -23.76
N GLU A 167 -17.67 4.41 -24.10
CA GLU A 167 -17.68 3.23 -23.22
C GLU A 167 -16.88 3.46 -21.93
N ASP A 168 -15.75 4.17 -22.00
CA ASP A 168 -14.96 4.54 -20.82
C ASP A 168 -15.80 5.36 -19.83
N PHE A 169 -16.51 6.38 -20.31
CA PHE A 169 -17.36 7.23 -19.48
C PHE A 169 -18.62 6.52 -19.02
N ARG A 170 -19.17 5.59 -19.81
CA ARG A 170 -20.30 4.74 -19.42
C ARG A 170 -19.92 3.82 -18.26
N ILE A 171 -18.78 3.13 -18.35
CA ILE A 171 -18.27 2.25 -17.27
C ILE A 171 -17.93 3.07 -16.03
N TYR A 172 -17.25 4.21 -16.20
CA TYR A 172 -16.93 5.10 -15.09
C TYR A 172 -18.19 5.54 -14.32
N ARG A 173 -19.23 5.99 -15.03
CA ARG A 173 -20.52 6.39 -14.43
C ARG A 173 -21.17 5.24 -13.67
N ARG A 174 -21.25 4.06 -14.28
CA ARG A 174 -21.79 2.84 -13.64
C ARG A 174 -21.06 2.52 -12.35
N VAL A 175 -19.72 2.47 -12.39
CA VAL A 175 -18.89 2.16 -11.22
C VAL A 175 -19.07 3.22 -10.12
N LYS A 176 -19.08 4.50 -10.48
CA LYS A 176 -19.36 5.60 -9.54
C LYS A 176 -20.75 5.46 -8.91
N ASP A 177 -21.78 5.08 -9.67
CA ASP A 177 -23.13 4.85 -9.14
C ASP A 177 -23.19 3.65 -8.19
N GLN A 178 -22.52 2.55 -8.51
CA GLN A 178 -22.42 1.39 -7.61
C GLN A 178 -21.75 1.77 -6.29
N ILE A 179 -20.64 2.52 -6.34
CA ILE A 179 -19.94 3.01 -5.16
C ILE A 179 -20.84 3.97 -4.36
N ARG A 180 -21.51 4.92 -5.05
CA ARG A 180 -22.43 5.87 -4.40
C ARG A 180 -23.54 5.15 -3.64
N GLN A 181 -24.15 4.13 -4.26
CA GLN A 181 -25.19 3.33 -3.63
C GLN A 181 -24.65 2.57 -2.41
N ALA A 182 -23.47 1.94 -2.53
CA ALA A 182 -22.87 1.21 -1.42
C ALA A 182 -22.52 2.12 -0.22
N VAL A 183 -22.05 3.35 -0.47
CA VAL A 183 -21.83 4.36 0.56
C VAL A 183 -23.17 4.75 1.20
N ALA A 184 -24.19 5.04 0.39
CA ALA A 184 -25.52 5.41 0.86
C ALA A 184 -26.13 4.34 1.79
N ASP A 185 -26.12 3.09 1.34
CA ASP A 185 -26.65 1.95 2.08
C ASP A 185 -25.90 1.71 3.40
N LYS A 186 -24.57 1.83 3.37
CA LYS A 186 -23.75 1.50 4.54
C LYS A 186 -23.85 2.54 5.66
N PHE A 187 -23.97 3.82 5.28
CA PHE A 187 -24.05 4.93 6.22
C PHE A 187 -25.48 5.39 6.50
N ASP A 188 -26.49 4.73 5.92
CA ASP A 188 -27.90 5.05 6.10
C ASP A 188 -28.22 6.50 5.70
N VAL A 189 -27.77 6.87 4.49
CA VAL A 189 -28.03 8.19 3.91
C VAL A 189 -28.82 8.09 2.61
N PRO A 190 -29.76 9.02 2.33
CA PRO A 190 -30.49 9.00 1.07
C PRO A 190 -29.54 9.25 -0.12
N VAL A 191 -29.60 8.37 -1.12
CA VAL A 191 -28.69 8.41 -2.28
C VAL A 191 -28.81 9.70 -3.11
N ASP A 192 -29.97 10.36 -3.10
CA ASP A 192 -30.25 11.62 -3.78
C ASP A 192 -29.62 12.84 -3.07
N LYS A 193 -29.29 12.70 -1.79
CA LYS A 193 -28.58 13.72 -0.98
C LYS A 193 -27.06 13.54 -1.00
N LEU A 194 -26.58 12.42 -1.57
CA LEU A 194 -25.17 12.09 -1.67
C LEU A 194 -24.64 12.47 -3.06
N HIS A 195 -23.96 13.62 -3.13
CA HIS A 195 -23.51 14.20 -4.39
C HIS A 195 -22.06 13.86 -4.69
N LEU A 196 -21.73 13.54 -5.94
CA LEU A 196 -20.33 13.44 -6.38
C LEU A 196 -19.65 14.80 -6.21
N THR A 197 -18.39 14.84 -5.75
CA THR A 197 -17.64 16.08 -5.60
C THR A 197 -16.20 15.99 -6.11
N LYS A 198 -15.51 17.12 -6.10
CA LYS A 198 -14.12 17.26 -6.51
C LYS A 198 -13.19 17.38 -5.29
N PRO A 199 -11.95 16.87 -5.37
CA PRO A 199 -11.41 16.15 -6.51
C PRO A 199 -11.87 14.68 -6.57
N THR A 200 -11.98 14.17 -7.79
CA THR A 200 -12.21 12.74 -8.08
C THR A 200 -11.26 12.38 -9.22
N PHE A 201 -10.34 11.45 -8.99
CA PHE A 201 -9.20 11.25 -9.89
C PHE A 201 -8.65 9.83 -9.87
N PHE A 202 -8.03 9.45 -10.97
CA PHE A 202 -7.12 8.33 -11.07
C PHE A 202 -5.77 8.72 -10.51
N SER A 203 -5.16 7.83 -9.74
CA SER A 203 -3.81 7.98 -9.22
C SER A 203 -2.91 6.87 -9.78
N ARG A 204 -1.69 7.23 -10.15
CA ARG A 204 -0.58 6.30 -10.43
C ARG A 204 0.55 6.62 -9.46
N MET A 205 0.93 5.62 -8.68
CA MET A 205 2.08 5.71 -7.78
C MET A 205 3.15 4.69 -8.20
N ASP A 206 4.42 5.10 -8.18
CA ASP A 206 5.58 4.25 -8.45
C ASP A 206 6.72 4.51 -7.44
N THR A 207 7.90 3.96 -7.70
CA THR A 207 9.07 4.03 -6.81
C THR A 207 9.98 5.23 -7.05
N LYS A 208 9.62 6.16 -7.96
CA LYS A 208 10.41 7.38 -8.19
C LYS A 208 10.47 8.21 -6.92
N LYS A 209 11.66 8.78 -6.66
CA LYS A 209 11.85 9.67 -5.52
C LYS A 209 11.02 10.94 -5.73
N ALA A 210 10.38 11.42 -4.66
CA ALA A 210 9.70 12.70 -4.68
C ALA A 210 10.69 13.82 -5.02
N GLN A 211 10.26 14.73 -5.90
CA GLN A 211 11.00 15.93 -6.27
C GLN A 211 10.35 17.18 -5.67
N THR A 212 9.03 17.11 -5.45
CA THR A 212 8.20 18.15 -4.84
C THR A 212 7.39 17.57 -3.69
N LYS A 213 6.85 18.43 -2.83
CA LYS A 213 5.92 18.02 -1.75
C LYS A 213 4.67 17.31 -2.30
N HIS A 214 4.23 17.65 -3.50
CA HIS A 214 3.07 17.02 -4.15
C HIS A 214 3.34 15.57 -4.58
N ASP A 215 4.62 15.17 -4.69
CA ASP A 215 5.00 13.79 -4.95
C ASP A 215 5.01 12.92 -3.67
N GLU A 216 4.92 13.53 -2.49
CA GLU A 216 4.99 12.85 -1.19
C GLU A 216 3.62 12.35 -0.75
N TYR A 217 3.20 11.21 -1.30
CA TYR A 217 1.88 10.61 -1.06
C TYR A 217 1.73 9.86 0.28
N TRP A 218 2.80 9.76 1.08
CA TRP A 218 2.88 8.89 2.27
C TRP A 218 2.68 9.61 3.60
N HIS A 219 2.22 10.86 3.55
CA HIS A 219 1.93 11.64 4.76
C HIS A 219 0.52 11.36 5.25
N VAL A 220 0.38 11.30 6.58
CA VAL A 220 -0.93 11.20 7.23
C VAL A 220 -1.73 12.47 6.94
N HIS A 221 -2.96 12.28 6.51
CA HIS A 221 -3.90 13.37 6.28
C HIS A 221 -5.34 12.94 6.61
N VAL A 222 -6.20 13.94 6.69
CA VAL A 222 -7.65 13.82 6.83
C VAL A 222 -8.27 14.45 5.59
N ASP A 223 -9.15 13.71 4.89
CA ASP A 223 -9.68 14.15 3.60
C ASP A 223 -10.58 15.38 3.74
N LYS A 224 -11.40 15.42 4.79
CA LYS A 224 -12.28 16.57 5.06
C LYS A 224 -11.47 17.84 5.32
N GLU A 225 -10.35 17.75 6.05
CA GLU A 225 -9.42 18.88 6.26
C GLU A 225 -8.70 19.27 4.96
N THR A 226 -8.30 18.27 4.16
CA THR A 226 -7.51 18.48 2.95
C THR A 226 -8.34 19.12 1.83
N TYR A 227 -9.60 18.71 1.65
CA TYR A 227 -10.44 19.11 0.52
C TYR A 227 -11.66 19.95 0.91
N GLY A 228 -12.08 19.95 2.18
CA GLY A 228 -13.21 20.71 2.71
C GLY A 228 -14.58 20.16 2.35
N SER A 229 -14.81 19.77 1.09
CA SER A 229 -16.13 19.33 0.61
C SER A 229 -16.48 17.88 0.96
N PHE A 230 -15.52 17.06 1.36
CA PHE A 230 -15.72 15.62 1.51
C PHE A 230 -16.49 15.31 2.78
N HIS A 231 -17.54 14.49 2.63
CA HIS A 231 -18.22 13.84 3.75
C HIS A 231 -17.92 12.35 3.75
N TYR A 232 -17.80 11.75 2.56
CA TYR A 232 -17.45 10.34 2.37
C TYR A 232 -16.37 10.21 1.28
N THR A 233 -15.36 9.40 1.58
CA THR A 233 -14.28 9.06 0.64
C THR A 233 -14.42 7.61 0.23
N SER A 234 -14.17 7.31 -1.04
CA SER A 234 -14.02 5.95 -1.52
C SER A 234 -12.81 5.81 -2.45
N LEU A 235 -12.20 4.63 -2.41
CA LEU A 235 -11.12 4.23 -3.30
C LEU A 235 -11.49 2.92 -3.98
N LEU A 236 -11.43 2.90 -5.31
CA LEU A 236 -11.43 1.68 -6.11
C LEU A 236 -9.98 1.33 -6.48
N TYR A 237 -9.52 0.15 -6.08
CA TYR A 237 -8.19 -0.31 -6.43
C TYR A 237 -8.18 -0.99 -7.80
N LEU A 238 -7.22 -0.60 -8.65
CA LEU A 238 -7.07 -1.09 -10.03
C LEU A 238 -5.84 -1.99 -10.21
N THR A 239 -5.07 -2.21 -9.15
CA THR A 239 -3.89 -3.09 -9.10
C THR A 239 -3.82 -3.80 -7.76
N THR A 240 -3.20 -4.96 -7.72
CA THR A 240 -3.19 -5.89 -6.59
C THR A 240 -1.84 -5.89 -5.87
N TYR A 241 -1.90 -5.67 -4.56
CA TYR A 241 -0.76 -5.78 -3.65
C TYR A 241 -0.15 -7.19 -3.66
N LYS A 242 1.19 -7.25 -3.66
CA LYS A 242 1.99 -8.49 -3.82
C LYS A 242 1.80 -9.23 -5.15
N ASN A 243 1.10 -8.65 -6.12
CA ASN A 243 1.07 -9.13 -7.52
C ASN A 243 1.67 -8.09 -8.46
N ASP A 244 1.15 -6.86 -8.40
CA ASP A 244 1.53 -5.76 -9.30
C ASP A 244 2.53 -4.79 -8.65
N PHE A 245 2.57 -4.73 -7.31
CA PHE A 245 3.45 -3.85 -6.55
C PHE A 245 3.70 -4.34 -5.11
N GLN A 246 4.74 -3.79 -4.47
CA GLN A 246 5.09 -4.00 -3.06
C GLN A 246 5.12 -2.66 -2.29
N GLY A 247 4.79 -2.69 -0.99
CA GLY A 247 4.48 -1.46 -0.24
C GLY A 247 3.07 -0.97 -0.62
N GLY A 248 2.82 0.34 -0.65
CA GLY A 248 1.59 0.89 -1.26
C GLY A 248 0.26 0.51 -0.61
N ARG A 249 0.26 -0.13 0.57
CA ARG A 249 -0.96 -0.43 1.32
C ARG A 249 -1.61 0.88 1.76
N PHE A 250 -2.93 0.90 1.81
CA PHE A 250 -3.66 2.01 2.40
C PHE A 250 -3.75 1.78 3.90
N VAL A 251 -3.44 2.78 4.71
CA VAL A 251 -3.29 2.65 6.16
C VAL A 251 -4.13 3.71 6.86
N PHE A 252 -5.05 3.27 7.70
CA PHE A 252 -5.67 4.12 8.71
C PHE A 252 -4.76 4.20 9.94
N ALA A 253 -4.42 5.42 10.35
CA ALA A 253 -3.50 5.73 11.44
C ALA A 253 -4.26 5.83 12.77
N ASP A 254 -4.56 4.70 13.39
CA ASP A 254 -5.32 4.66 14.64
C ASP A 254 -4.45 4.86 15.87
N LYS A 255 -5.07 5.26 16.99
CA LYS A 255 -4.38 5.46 18.28
C LYS A 255 -3.72 4.20 18.82
N ASP A 256 -4.35 3.04 18.64
CA ASP A 256 -3.88 1.76 19.19
C ASP A 256 -2.95 1.02 18.22
N TYR A 257 -3.49 0.65 17.06
CA TYR A 257 -2.78 -0.07 16.01
C TYR A 257 -3.31 0.34 14.64
N ASN A 258 -2.38 0.58 13.72
CA ASN A 258 -2.71 0.97 12.35
C ASN A 258 -3.51 -0.14 11.65
N ARG A 259 -4.56 0.23 10.93
CA ARG A 259 -5.37 -0.72 10.17
C ARG A 259 -5.08 -0.61 8.68
N THR A 260 -4.72 -1.71 8.05
CA THR A 260 -4.33 -1.72 6.64
C THR A 260 -5.40 -2.31 5.75
N VAL A 261 -5.64 -1.66 4.61
CA VAL A 261 -6.34 -2.26 3.47
C VAL A 261 -5.29 -2.62 2.44
N GLU A 262 -5.20 -3.91 2.10
CA GLU A 262 -4.34 -4.41 1.03
C GLU A 262 -5.08 -4.25 -0.31
N PRO A 263 -4.57 -3.43 -1.26
CA PRO A 263 -5.26 -3.21 -2.54
C PRO A 263 -5.39 -4.48 -3.38
N ARG A 264 -6.52 -4.62 -4.06
CA ARG A 264 -6.85 -5.72 -4.97
C ARG A 264 -7.70 -5.17 -6.11
N VAL A 265 -7.46 -5.61 -7.34
CA VAL A 265 -8.28 -5.19 -8.50
C VAL A 265 -9.78 -5.40 -8.19
N GLY A 266 -10.57 -4.33 -8.31
CA GLY A 266 -12.02 -4.34 -8.08
C GLY A 266 -12.46 -4.12 -6.64
N ARG A 267 -11.53 -4.15 -5.67
CA ARG A 267 -11.85 -3.87 -4.26
C ARG A 267 -12.16 -2.39 -4.07
N VAL A 268 -13.24 -2.12 -3.33
CA VAL A 268 -13.62 -0.78 -2.92
C VAL A 268 -13.43 -0.62 -1.41
N SER A 269 -12.70 0.41 -1.00
CA SER A 269 -12.61 0.86 0.39
C SER A 269 -13.30 2.20 0.52
N PHE A 270 -14.19 2.38 1.48
CA PHE A 270 -14.88 3.65 1.67
C PHE A 270 -15.13 3.96 3.15
N PHE A 271 -15.11 5.23 3.51
CA PHE A 271 -15.12 5.69 4.90
C PHE A 271 -15.64 7.13 5.02
N THR A 272 -16.03 7.54 6.22
CA THR A 272 -16.36 8.93 6.53
C THR A 272 -15.10 9.80 6.53
N SER A 273 -15.12 10.96 5.87
CA SER A 273 -13.89 11.70 5.55
C SER A 273 -13.28 12.52 6.69
N GLY A 274 -13.90 12.53 7.87
CA GLY A 274 -13.51 13.36 9.01
C GLY A 274 -12.26 12.89 9.73
N SER A 275 -11.88 13.64 10.76
CA SER A 275 -10.70 13.46 11.60
C SER A 275 -10.71 12.17 12.42
N GLU A 276 -11.78 11.38 12.38
CA GLU A 276 -11.83 10.00 12.86
C GLU A 276 -11.15 8.99 11.92
N ASN A 277 -10.79 9.41 10.69
CA ASN A 277 -10.13 8.57 9.69
C ASN A 277 -8.82 9.20 9.17
N PRO A 278 -7.82 9.51 10.03
CA PRO A 278 -6.49 9.89 9.56
C PRO A 278 -5.86 8.70 8.83
N HIS A 279 -5.27 8.95 7.66
CA HIS A 279 -4.76 7.87 6.83
C HIS A 279 -3.60 8.30 5.92
N PHE A 280 -2.89 7.30 5.40
CA PHE A 280 -1.80 7.49 4.44
C PHE A 280 -1.63 6.26 3.54
N VAL A 281 -0.83 6.40 2.48
CA VAL A 281 -0.42 5.27 1.64
C VAL A 281 1.05 4.94 1.94
N GLU A 282 1.35 3.68 2.21
CA GLU A 282 2.74 3.25 2.39
C GLU A 282 3.56 3.53 1.13
N ARG A 283 4.85 3.88 1.31
CA ARG A 283 5.76 4.03 0.18
C ARG A 283 5.85 2.75 -0.62
N LEU A 284 5.75 2.87 -1.94
CA LEU A 284 6.02 1.75 -2.83
C LEU A 284 7.50 1.39 -2.77
N ARG A 285 7.76 0.09 -2.81
CA ARG A 285 9.11 -0.50 -2.88
C ARG A 285 9.39 -1.12 -4.23
N GLU A 286 8.34 -1.52 -4.95
CA GLU A 286 8.40 -2.12 -6.27
C GLU A 286 7.06 -1.95 -6.98
N GLY A 287 7.08 -1.91 -8.32
CA GLY A 287 5.89 -1.95 -9.15
C GLY A 287 5.14 -0.62 -9.24
N VAL A 288 3.90 -0.67 -9.71
CA VAL A 288 3.06 0.50 -9.93
C VAL A 288 1.67 0.25 -9.37
N ARG A 289 1.18 1.21 -8.56
CA ARG A 289 -0.14 1.18 -7.94
C ARG A 289 -1.07 2.13 -8.68
N TYR A 290 -2.22 1.62 -9.10
CA TYR A 290 -3.33 2.40 -9.65
C TYR A 290 -4.57 2.31 -8.77
N ALA A 291 -5.22 3.45 -8.55
CA ALA A 291 -6.50 3.54 -7.84
C ALA A 291 -7.31 4.74 -8.35
N ILE A 292 -8.62 4.69 -8.15
CA ILE A 292 -9.54 5.82 -8.36
C ILE A 292 -10.01 6.29 -7.00
N THR A 293 -9.88 7.57 -6.72
CA THR A 293 -10.55 8.22 -5.59
C THR A 293 -11.87 8.78 -6.09
N VAL A 294 -13.00 8.34 -5.52
CA VAL A 294 -14.34 8.85 -5.79
C VAL A 294 -14.88 9.42 -4.49
N SER A 295 -15.20 10.71 -4.48
CA SER A 295 -15.56 11.44 -3.27
C SER A 295 -16.98 11.97 -3.32
N PHE A 296 -17.64 11.99 -2.16
CA PHE A 296 -19.01 12.45 -2.05
C PHE A 296 -19.17 13.53 -0.98
N THR A 297 -20.11 14.43 -1.24
CA THR A 297 -20.47 15.56 -0.41
C THR A 297 -21.96 15.57 -0.15
N CYS A 298 -22.35 16.10 1.00
CA CYS A 298 -23.73 16.43 1.33
C CYS A 298 -24.13 17.84 0.88
N ASP A 299 -23.17 18.65 0.42
CA ASP A 299 -23.43 20.01 -0.05
C ASP A 299 -23.74 20.02 -1.56
N PRO A 300 -25.00 20.29 -1.97
CA PRO A 300 -25.36 20.35 -3.38
C PRO A 300 -24.61 21.46 -4.15
N ALA A 301 -24.13 22.52 -3.48
CA ALA A 301 -23.33 23.56 -4.11
C ALA A 301 -21.91 23.09 -4.48
N LYS A 302 -21.46 21.95 -3.92
CA LYS A 302 -20.18 21.30 -4.24
C LYS A 302 -20.36 20.10 -5.16
N ALA A 303 -21.58 19.82 -5.61
CA ALA A 303 -21.87 18.75 -6.54
C ALA A 303 -21.21 19.01 -7.90
N ILE A 304 -20.69 17.95 -8.51
CA ILE A 304 -20.18 17.96 -9.88
C ILE A 304 -20.98 16.98 -10.74
N ALA A 305 -21.09 17.29 -12.04
CA ALA A 305 -21.70 16.39 -13.01
C ALA A 305 -20.75 15.23 -13.35
N ASP A 306 -21.30 14.16 -13.93
CA ASP A 306 -20.48 13.10 -14.50
C ASP A 306 -19.59 13.64 -15.65
N PRO A 307 -18.39 13.07 -15.82
CA PRO A 307 -17.52 13.48 -16.90
C PRO A 307 -18.11 13.01 -18.24
N LYS A 308 -17.89 13.81 -19.28
CA LYS A 308 -18.37 13.56 -20.64
C LYS A 308 -17.18 13.64 -21.60
N ILE A 309 -17.27 12.94 -22.73
CA ILE A 309 -16.45 13.27 -23.89
C ILE A 309 -16.70 14.75 -24.23
N LYS A 310 -15.62 15.51 -24.35
CA LYS A 310 -15.63 16.90 -24.79
C LYS A 310 -15.25 16.94 -26.26
#